data_AF-A0A239K094-F1
#
_entry.id   AF-A0A239K094-F1
#
_cell.length_a   1.000
_cell.length_b   1.000
_cell.length_c   1.000
_cell.angle_alpha   90.00
_cell.angle_beta   90.00
_cell.angle_gamma   90.00
#
_symmetry.space_group_name_H-M   'P 1'
#
loop_
_entity.id
_entity.type
_entity.pdbx_description
1 polymer ?
#
loop_
_entity_poly.entity_id
_entity_poly.type
_entity_poly.pdbx_seq_one_letter_code
_entity_poly.pdbx_strand_id
1 'polypeptide(L)'
;MHMIFRSFLVALTCAVFLMPQPSTAATIALGGSQEMGCRIAIDGQIGKGDADALRAVFEEIGYPTEYSPIGRRICLNSPGGSLLEGLAMADLIAEWNFGTAVPDGASCESACSIVFLAGRFNNPEAGGAFSIDRVMHPRAQVGFHAPSLLLGERSYSRQEVDKAYAIALDSMAGILRHRAESLTSIPDSLFLELLGTPPFEMTYVETVGQAARWQIDVVPVALPSGGVSEALSHACWHVDSGLLDYSPSEYGSAFKLEFSYEELTDDTLRASSSREFRYEGSAQCEIGIFAGGGFSDNSTVEYVGVAQYTGGATDQDVSGKVYAYMLYPSEQRIDTLPIPRPGDDLRSSGFFRAARGAPGGGATGGLTSCRLTQTNAQVINVNEFVNLRAAPGLRAPIVGQLRLAERVQVPDVGQLLPVRGAPRGPTCVSICDGLSRSPSDVGLKDSAEGCIAENMLWYQVISSSGVTGYVSRHFLTD
;
A
#
# COMPACT_ATOMS: atom_id res chain seq x y z
N MET A 1 -15.15 56.50 71.10
CA MET A 1 -14.11 55.48 70.86
C MET A 1 -14.70 54.44 69.91
N HIS A 2 -14.16 54.34 68.69
CA HIS A 2 -14.39 53.35 67.60
C HIS A 2 -15.81 53.33 66.98
N MET A 3 -16.10 53.74 65.74
CA MET A 3 -15.41 53.70 64.43
C MET A 3 -15.15 52.29 63.90
N ILE A 4 -16.02 51.74 63.03
CA ILE A 4 -15.65 50.81 61.94
C ILE A 4 -16.47 51.14 60.68
N PHE A 5 -15.72 51.48 59.64
CA PHE A 5 -16.11 51.88 58.29
C PHE A 5 -16.51 50.67 57.43
N ARG A 6 -17.47 50.88 56.52
CA ARG A 6 -17.73 50.01 55.36
C ARG A 6 -16.74 50.36 54.25
N SER A 7 -15.87 49.42 53.87
CA SER A 7 -15.00 49.54 52.70
C SER A 7 -15.64 48.82 51.51
N PHE A 8 -16.05 49.58 50.50
CA PHE A 8 -16.35 49.06 49.16
C PHE A 8 -15.03 48.81 48.43
N LEU A 9 -14.78 47.56 48.03
CA LEU A 9 -13.67 47.19 47.15
C LEU A 9 -14.13 47.40 45.69
N VAL A 10 -13.49 48.34 44.98
CA VAL A 10 -13.63 48.51 43.53
C VAL A 10 -12.82 47.41 42.86
N ALA A 11 -13.48 46.47 42.19
CA ALA A 11 -12.82 45.48 41.35
C ALA A 11 -12.42 46.13 40.02
N LEU A 12 -11.12 46.32 39.82
CA LEU A 12 -10.54 46.79 38.57
C LEU A 12 -10.40 45.58 37.62
N THR A 13 -11.37 45.39 36.72
CA THR A 13 -11.31 44.39 35.67
C THR A 13 -10.33 44.85 34.59
N CYS A 14 -9.11 44.31 34.60
CA CYS A 14 -8.17 44.45 33.49
C CYS A 14 -8.73 43.70 32.26
N ALA A 15 -9.30 44.44 31.31
CA ALA A 15 -9.58 43.95 29.98
C ALA A 15 -8.23 43.72 29.26
N VAL A 16 -7.81 42.45 29.19
CA VAL A 16 -6.72 42.02 28.31
C VAL A 16 -7.24 42.11 26.88
N PHE A 17 -6.87 43.19 26.19
CA PHE A 17 -7.03 43.26 24.74
C PHE A 17 -6.10 42.21 24.11
N LEU A 18 -6.66 41.09 23.64
CA LEU A 18 -5.98 40.24 22.66
C LEU A 18 -5.87 41.05 21.35
N MET A 19 -4.73 41.71 21.15
CA MET A 19 -4.38 42.25 19.84
C MET A 19 -4.14 41.08 18.88
N PRO A 20 -4.73 41.09 17.67
CA PRO A 20 -4.42 40.10 16.65
C PRO A 20 -2.93 40.19 16.29
N GLN A 21 -2.20 39.10 16.44
CA GLN A 21 -0.79 39.00 16.06
C GLN A 21 -0.68 39.20 14.54
N PRO A 22 0.32 39.94 14.04
CA PRO A 22 0.57 40.03 12.60
C PRO A 22 0.84 38.63 12.05
N SER A 23 0.04 38.21 11.06
CA SER A 23 0.28 37.01 10.24
C SER A 23 1.66 37.13 9.61
N THR A 24 2.65 36.46 10.19
CA THR A 24 4.00 36.36 9.64
C THR A 24 3.99 35.24 8.62
N ALA A 25 4.60 35.46 7.45
CA ALA A 25 4.76 34.45 6.41
C ALA A 25 5.59 33.25 6.92
N ALA A 26 5.57 32.13 6.19
CA ALA A 26 6.26 30.93 6.64
C ALA A 26 7.78 31.14 6.65
N THR A 27 8.45 30.54 7.62
CA THR A 27 9.90 30.45 7.65
C THR A 27 10.34 29.29 6.76
N ILE A 28 11.14 29.58 5.73
CA ILE A 28 11.72 28.58 4.83
C ILE A 28 13.23 28.55 5.05
N ALA A 29 13.78 27.39 5.39
CA ALA A 29 15.20 27.24 5.71
C ALA A 29 15.75 25.89 5.26
N LEU A 30 17.07 25.84 5.03
CA LEU A 30 17.80 24.59 4.84
C LEU A 30 17.84 23.78 6.14
N GLY A 31 17.76 22.46 6.00
CA GLY A 31 17.71 21.49 7.11
C GLY A 31 16.33 20.86 7.29
N GLY A 32 15.97 20.56 8.54
CA GLY A 32 14.74 19.86 8.90
C GLY A 32 15.00 18.52 9.60
N SER A 33 13.97 17.69 9.70
CA SER A 33 14.09 16.36 10.33
C SER A 33 14.97 15.44 9.48
N GLN A 34 16.12 15.04 10.04
CA GLN A 34 17.00 14.06 9.42
C GLN A 34 16.33 12.69 9.32
N GLU A 35 15.55 12.30 10.34
CA GLU A 35 14.78 11.06 10.35
C GLU A 35 13.85 10.98 9.14
N MET A 36 13.15 12.08 8.81
CA MET A 36 12.25 12.13 7.66
C MET A 36 12.97 12.36 6.33
N GLY A 37 14.31 12.49 6.32
CA GLY A 37 15.09 12.74 5.11
C GLY A 37 14.95 14.17 4.56
N CYS A 38 14.70 15.16 5.41
CA CYS A 38 14.48 16.54 4.97
C CYS A 38 15.78 17.31 4.74
N ARG A 39 15.76 18.15 3.69
CA ARG A 39 16.80 19.14 3.38
C ARG A 39 16.30 20.57 3.44
N ILE A 40 14.98 20.77 3.42
CA ILE A 40 14.32 22.05 3.59
C ILE A 40 13.25 21.87 4.68
N ALA A 41 13.03 22.90 5.49
CA ALA A 41 11.91 23.00 6.41
C ALA A 41 11.08 24.25 6.11
N ILE A 42 9.75 24.10 6.16
CA ILE A 42 8.77 25.18 6.04
C ILE A 42 7.90 25.18 7.29
N ASP A 43 7.99 26.25 8.08
CA ASP A 43 7.33 26.38 9.37
C ASP A 43 6.50 27.66 9.45
N GLY A 44 5.24 27.55 9.88
CA GLY A 44 4.35 28.69 10.08
C GLY A 44 3.32 28.87 8.96
N GLN A 45 2.58 29.98 9.00
CA GLN A 45 1.44 30.22 8.12
C GLN A 45 1.90 30.54 6.69
N ILE A 46 1.35 29.83 5.70
CA ILE A 46 1.63 30.08 4.28
C ILE A 46 1.02 31.43 3.87
N GLY A 47 1.88 32.36 3.50
CA GLY A 47 1.57 33.73 3.16
C GLY A 47 2.17 34.16 1.82
N LYS A 48 1.79 35.35 1.37
CA LYS A 48 2.28 35.91 0.10
C LYS A 48 3.81 36.00 0.09
N GLY A 49 4.44 35.47 -0.96
CA GLY A 49 5.89 35.53 -1.18
C GLY A 49 6.62 34.25 -0.77
N ASP A 50 5.94 33.30 -0.13
CA ASP A 50 6.55 32.03 0.28
C ASP A 50 6.96 31.17 -0.92
N ALA A 51 6.24 31.25 -2.06
CA ALA A 51 6.65 30.57 -3.28
C ALA A 51 7.95 31.14 -3.86
N ASP A 52 8.11 32.47 -3.82
CA ASP A 52 9.35 33.13 -4.27
C ASP A 52 10.52 32.81 -3.33
N ALA A 53 10.27 32.77 -2.02
CA ALA A 53 11.27 32.37 -1.03
C ALA A 53 11.69 30.90 -1.21
N LEU A 54 10.75 30.00 -1.49
CA LEU A 54 11.07 28.59 -1.79
C LEU A 54 11.89 28.46 -3.07
N ARG A 55 11.54 29.21 -4.12
CA ARG A 55 12.32 29.23 -5.38
C ARG A 55 13.76 29.67 -5.13
N ALA A 56 13.98 30.71 -4.33
CA ALA A 56 15.32 31.17 -3.99
C ALA A 56 16.15 30.09 -3.28
N VAL A 57 15.52 29.31 -2.39
CA VAL A 57 16.18 28.17 -1.73
C VAL A 57 16.54 27.06 -2.72
N PHE A 58 15.64 26.73 -3.65
CA PHE A 58 15.95 25.75 -4.71
C PHE A 58 17.09 26.21 -5.62
N GLU A 59 17.13 27.48 -5.99
CA GLU A 59 18.22 28.07 -6.77
C GLU A 59 19.56 28.04 -6.00
N GLU A 60 19.53 28.21 -4.67
CA GLU A 60 20.72 28.12 -3.82
C GLU A 60 21.30 26.69 -3.77
N ILE A 61 20.45 25.68 -3.61
CA ILE A 61 20.91 24.28 -3.48
C ILE A 61 21.15 23.58 -4.83
N GLY A 62 20.57 24.10 -5.91
CA GLY A 62 20.64 23.51 -7.25
C GLY A 62 19.78 22.25 -7.40
N TYR A 63 19.75 21.71 -8.63
CA TYR A 63 18.98 20.50 -8.91
C TYR A 63 19.54 19.30 -8.15
N PRO A 64 18.69 18.50 -7.48
CA PRO A 64 19.14 17.33 -6.76
C PRO A 64 19.67 16.27 -7.73
N THR A 65 20.79 15.65 -7.37
CA THR A 65 21.47 14.61 -8.18
C THR A 65 21.47 13.25 -7.50
N GLU A 66 20.91 13.19 -6.29
CA GLU A 66 20.87 12.00 -5.46
C GLU A 66 19.84 10.99 -6.00
N TYR A 67 20.19 9.70 -5.91
CA TYR A 67 19.40 8.58 -6.39
C TYR A 67 18.38 8.05 -5.37
N SER A 68 18.39 8.55 -4.13
CA SER A 68 17.42 8.21 -3.08
C SER A 68 16.52 9.42 -2.75
N PRO A 69 15.23 9.20 -2.41
CA PRO A 69 14.36 10.24 -1.88
C PRO A 69 14.79 10.78 -0.51
N ILE A 70 15.56 10.00 0.28
CA ILE A 70 16.09 10.48 1.55
C ILE A 70 17.11 11.59 1.29
N GLY A 71 16.96 12.71 2.00
CA GLY A 71 17.77 13.92 1.78
C GLY A 71 17.24 14.80 0.65
N ARG A 72 16.09 14.45 0.06
CA ARG A 72 15.40 15.20 -0.99
C ARG A 72 13.94 15.51 -0.62
N ARG A 73 13.65 15.68 0.67
CA ARG A 73 12.32 16.04 1.17
C ARG A 73 12.26 17.44 1.78
N ILE A 74 11.06 17.99 1.78
CA ILE A 74 10.69 19.23 2.46
C ILE A 74 9.83 18.89 3.67
N CYS A 75 10.30 19.22 4.86
CA CYS A 75 9.54 19.09 6.10
C CYS A 75 8.55 20.24 6.22
N LEU A 76 7.27 19.91 6.41
CA LEU A 76 6.17 20.86 6.50
C LEU A 76 5.60 20.89 7.91
N ASN A 77 5.48 22.08 8.49
CA ASN A 77 4.76 22.34 9.74
C ASN A 77 3.97 23.64 9.61
N SER A 78 2.73 23.56 9.14
CA SER A 78 1.92 24.73 8.84
C SER A 78 0.43 24.48 9.05
N PRO A 79 -0.30 25.45 9.64
CA PRO A 79 -1.77 25.43 9.70
C PRO A 79 -2.42 25.78 8.34
N GLY A 80 -1.62 25.95 7.28
CA GLY A 80 -2.06 26.41 5.97
C GLY A 80 -2.01 27.92 5.84
N GLY A 81 -2.97 28.50 5.11
CA GLY A 81 -2.99 29.93 4.79
C GLY A 81 -3.46 30.21 3.35
N SER A 82 -2.67 30.96 2.59
CA SER A 82 -3.00 31.32 1.21
C SER A 82 -3.01 30.08 0.30
N LEU A 83 -4.18 29.64 -0.16
CA LEU A 83 -4.28 28.53 -1.12
C LEU A 83 -3.57 28.84 -2.44
N LEU A 84 -3.69 30.08 -2.94
CA LEU A 84 -2.99 30.49 -4.16
C LEU A 84 -1.47 30.32 -4.02
N GLU A 85 -0.93 30.67 -2.85
CA GLU A 85 0.50 30.50 -2.61
C GLU A 85 0.88 29.04 -2.40
N GLY A 86 0.04 28.27 -1.70
CA GLY A 86 0.22 26.82 -1.56
C GLY A 86 0.25 26.10 -2.91
N LEU A 87 -0.61 26.50 -3.87
CA LEU A 87 -0.57 25.97 -5.23
C LEU A 87 0.74 26.37 -5.95
N ALA A 88 1.15 27.63 -5.89
CA ALA A 88 2.42 28.06 -6.47
C ALA A 88 3.65 27.34 -5.86
N MET A 89 3.61 27.03 -4.56
CA MET A 89 4.63 26.21 -3.91
C MET A 89 4.57 24.75 -4.38
N ALA A 90 3.37 24.18 -4.51
CA ALA A 90 3.15 22.83 -5.03
C ALA A 90 3.71 22.65 -6.46
N ASP A 91 3.54 23.66 -7.32
CA ASP A 91 4.14 23.69 -8.66
C ASP A 91 5.66 23.55 -8.59
N LEU A 92 6.31 24.38 -7.78
CA LEU A 92 7.76 24.36 -7.62
C LEU A 92 8.25 23.02 -7.07
N ILE A 93 7.57 22.44 -6.09
CA ILE A 93 7.93 21.13 -5.51
C ILE A 93 7.85 20.04 -6.58
N ALA A 94 6.80 20.07 -7.40
CA ALA A 94 6.60 19.13 -8.49
C ALA A 94 7.66 19.28 -9.59
N GLU A 95 7.97 20.50 -10.01
CA GLU A 95 8.99 20.80 -11.02
C GLU A 95 10.38 20.35 -10.58
N TRP A 96 10.72 20.58 -9.30
CA TRP A 96 12.03 20.25 -8.74
C TRP A 96 12.16 18.81 -8.22
N ASN A 97 11.07 18.02 -8.29
CA ASN A 97 11.01 16.63 -7.84
C ASN A 97 11.52 16.44 -6.40
N PHE A 98 10.99 17.26 -5.49
CA PHE A 98 11.19 17.10 -4.06
C PHE A 98 10.02 16.33 -3.44
N GLY A 99 10.36 15.43 -2.52
CA GLY A 99 9.37 14.82 -1.66
C GLY A 99 8.89 15.79 -0.58
N THR A 100 7.80 15.44 0.09
CA THR A 100 7.25 16.20 1.22
C THR A 100 7.14 15.30 2.43
N ALA A 101 7.37 15.87 3.61
CA ALA A 101 7.33 15.17 4.87
C ALA A 101 6.62 15.98 5.95
N VAL A 102 5.85 15.34 6.82
CA VAL A 102 5.34 15.96 8.06
C VAL A 102 6.00 15.27 9.26
N PRO A 103 6.93 15.94 9.96
CA PRO A 103 7.70 15.33 11.07
C PRO A 103 6.87 14.98 12.30
N ASP A 104 7.54 14.34 13.25
CA ASP A 104 6.98 14.01 14.56
C ASP A 104 6.35 15.22 15.26
N GLY A 105 5.06 15.08 15.60
CA GLY A 105 4.27 16.09 16.29
C GLY A 105 3.95 17.35 15.46
N ALA A 106 4.37 17.41 14.20
CA ALA A 106 4.06 18.51 13.30
C ALA A 106 2.68 18.34 12.65
N SER A 107 2.14 19.45 12.17
CA SER A 107 0.84 19.48 11.48
C SER A 107 0.97 20.13 10.11
N CYS A 108 0.26 19.61 9.11
CA CYS A 108 0.15 20.21 7.79
C CYS A 108 -1.32 20.21 7.36
N GLU A 109 -1.97 21.35 7.52
CA GLU A 109 -3.41 21.50 7.39
C GLU A 109 -3.79 22.49 6.29
N SER A 110 -5.02 22.39 5.78
CA SER A 110 -5.57 23.36 4.81
C SER A 110 -4.66 23.53 3.58
N ALA A 111 -4.26 24.75 3.21
CA ALA A 111 -3.35 25.00 2.09
C ALA A 111 -2.01 24.23 2.20
N CYS A 112 -1.52 23.93 3.41
CA CYS A 112 -0.31 23.13 3.57
C CYS A 112 -0.51 21.71 3.05
N SER A 113 -1.67 21.10 3.28
CA SER A 113 -1.89 19.73 2.84
C SER A 113 -1.94 19.63 1.31
N ILE A 114 -2.30 20.70 0.60
CA ILE A 114 -2.13 20.79 -0.86
C ILE A 114 -0.64 20.80 -1.26
N VAL A 115 0.18 21.59 -0.57
CA VAL A 115 1.65 21.60 -0.75
C VAL A 115 2.23 20.19 -0.49
N PHE A 116 1.78 19.54 0.57
CA PHE A 116 2.16 18.18 0.92
C PHE A 116 1.86 17.17 -0.21
N LEU A 117 0.68 17.25 -0.84
CA LEU A 117 0.30 16.35 -1.93
C LEU A 117 1.13 16.49 -3.22
N ALA A 118 1.97 17.53 -3.34
CA ALA A 118 2.87 17.71 -4.47
C ALA A 118 4.15 16.85 -4.40
N GLY A 119 4.42 16.27 -3.22
CA GLY A 119 5.62 15.49 -2.94
C GLY A 119 5.85 14.35 -3.92
N ARG A 120 6.98 14.40 -4.62
CA ARG A 120 7.37 13.40 -5.61
C ARG A 120 8.88 13.22 -5.65
N PHE A 121 9.29 12.08 -6.17
CA PHE A 121 10.69 11.76 -6.40
C PHE A 121 10.88 11.24 -7.82
N ASN A 122 11.88 11.77 -8.52
CA ASN A 122 12.33 11.29 -9.82
C ASN A 122 13.75 10.74 -9.68
N ASN A 123 13.91 9.46 -10.01
CA ASN A 123 15.24 8.84 -10.12
C ASN A 123 15.89 9.32 -11.43
N PRO A 124 17.12 9.88 -11.40
CA PRO A 124 17.82 10.36 -12.60
C PRO A 124 17.87 9.34 -13.77
N GLU A 125 17.82 8.04 -13.49
CA GLU A 125 17.82 6.97 -14.49
C GLU A 125 16.42 6.62 -15.05
N ALA A 126 15.34 7.12 -14.44
CA ALA A 126 13.97 6.80 -14.80
C ALA A 126 13.42 7.59 -16.00
N GLY A 127 14.28 8.28 -16.77
CA GLY A 127 13.90 8.92 -18.03
C GLY A 127 12.78 9.96 -17.92
N GLY A 128 12.64 10.61 -16.76
CA GLY A 128 11.59 11.59 -16.50
C GLY A 128 10.36 11.06 -15.74
N ALA A 129 10.27 9.74 -15.50
CA ALA A 129 9.22 9.19 -14.66
C ALA A 129 9.44 9.55 -13.18
N PHE A 130 8.37 9.92 -12.48
CA PHE A 130 8.39 10.18 -11.05
C PHE A 130 7.55 9.15 -10.30
N SER A 131 7.90 8.97 -9.03
CA SER A 131 7.09 8.26 -8.03
C SER A 131 6.59 9.25 -7.00
N ILE A 132 5.45 8.96 -6.37
CA ILE A 132 4.94 9.74 -5.24
C ILE A 132 5.91 9.60 -4.07
N ASP A 133 6.21 10.71 -3.39
CA ASP A 133 7.03 10.75 -2.17
C ASP A 133 6.43 11.78 -1.21
N ARG A 134 5.37 11.36 -0.51
CA ARG A 134 4.65 12.15 0.50
C ARG A 134 4.57 11.32 1.78
N VAL A 135 5.33 11.73 2.79
CA VAL A 135 5.52 10.92 4.01
C VAL A 135 5.03 11.64 5.26
N MET A 136 4.47 10.94 6.22
CA MET A 136 4.11 11.52 7.52
C MET A 136 4.60 10.65 8.67
N HIS A 137 5.00 11.30 9.76
CA HIS A 137 5.29 10.59 10.99
C HIS A 137 4.00 10.02 11.61
N PRO A 138 4.02 8.84 12.27
CA PRO A 138 2.83 8.29 12.94
C PRO A 138 2.10 9.25 13.89
N ARG A 139 2.85 10.18 14.50
CA ARG A 139 2.33 11.23 15.40
C ARG A 139 2.13 12.59 14.73
N ALA A 140 2.28 12.69 13.41
CA ALA A 140 2.00 13.91 12.66
C ALA A 140 0.49 14.03 12.36
N GLN A 141 0.07 15.22 11.96
CA GLN A 141 -1.30 15.46 11.50
C GLN A 141 -1.29 16.03 10.08
N VAL A 142 -2.04 15.40 9.17
CA VAL A 142 -2.29 15.93 7.83
C VAL A 142 -3.80 16.08 7.67
N GLY A 143 -4.25 17.31 7.47
CA GLY A 143 -5.67 17.68 7.48
C GLY A 143 -6.12 18.29 6.16
N PHE A 144 -7.29 17.87 5.68
CA PHE A 144 -7.94 18.36 4.47
C PHE A 144 -9.32 18.93 4.79
N HIS A 145 -9.68 20.00 4.08
CA HIS A 145 -11.03 20.55 4.07
C HIS A 145 -11.29 21.30 2.75
N ALA A 146 -12.55 21.59 2.46
CA ALA A 146 -12.92 22.34 1.27
C ALA A 146 -12.39 23.79 1.36
N PRO A 147 -11.83 24.36 0.27
CA PRO A 147 -11.45 25.77 0.23
C PRO A 147 -12.64 26.67 0.59
N SER A 148 -12.41 27.73 1.36
CA SER A 148 -13.43 28.74 1.61
C SER A 148 -12.92 30.15 1.52
N LEU A 149 -13.87 31.04 1.27
CA LEU A 149 -13.72 32.46 1.55
C LEU A 149 -14.43 32.75 2.86
N LEU A 150 -13.66 33.09 3.88
CA LEU A 150 -14.21 33.59 5.14
C LEU A 150 -14.74 35.00 4.91
N LEU A 151 -16.05 35.10 4.71
CA LEU A 151 -16.79 36.36 4.72
C LEU A 151 -17.28 36.61 6.16
N GLY A 152 -16.89 37.73 6.77
CA GLY A 152 -17.37 38.13 8.09
C GLY A 152 -18.89 38.35 8.15
N GLU A 153 -19.45 38.44 9.36
CA GLU A 153 -20.90 38.66 9.53
C GLU A 153 -21.29 40.12 9.21
N ARG A 154 -21.70 40.37 7.95
CA ARG A 154 -22.27 41.66 7.51
C ARG A 154 -23.15 41.52 6.28
N SER A 155 -23.79 42.62 5.88
CA SER A 155 -24.42 42.70 4.57
C SER A 155 -23.37 42.83 3.45
N TYR A 156 -23.60 42.11 2.36
CA TYR A 156 -22.74 42.10 1.17
C TYR A 156 -23.52 42.59 -0.05
N SER A 157 -22.87 43.37 -0.89
CA SER A 157 -23.40 43.73 -2.21
C SER A 157 -23.33 42.54 -3.16
N ARG A 158 -24.16 42.56 -4.21
CA ARG A 158 -24.11 41.54 -5.28
C ARG A 158 -22.72 41.39 -5.88
N GLN A 159 -22.00 42.49 -6.11
CA GLN A 159 -20.64 42.47 -6.66
C GLN A 159 -19.64 41.78 -5.74
N GLU A 160 -19.76 41.96 -4.41
CA GLU A 160 -18.90 41.28 -3.44
C GLU A 160 -19.19 39.77 -3.42
N VAL A 161 -20.46 39.37 -3.49
CA VAL A 161 -20.85 37.95 -3.56
C VAL A 161 -20.38 37.32 -4.88
N ASP A 162 -20.60 37.97 -6.03
CA ASP A 162 -20.16 37.50 -7.34
C ASP A 162 -18.62 37.32 -7.38
N LYS A 163 -17.88 38.28 -6.80
CA LYS A 163 -16.41 38.20 -6.70
C LYS A 163 -15.96 37.06 -5.80
N ALA A 164 -16.59 36.89 -4.64
CA ALA A 164 -16.27 35.78 -3.74
C ALA A 164 -16.53 34.42 -4.44
N TYR A 165 -17.69 34.25 -5.07
CA TYR A 165 -18.00 33.03 -5.80
C TYR A 165 -17.00 32.74 -6.92
N ALA A 166 -16.58 33.77 -7.67
CA ALA A 166 -15.54 33.62 -8.69
C ALA A 166 -14.19 33.15 -8.11
N ILE A 167 -13.77 33.68 -6.95
CA ILE A 167 -12.53 33.25 -6.27
C ILE A 167 -12.64 31.80 -5.79
N ALA A 168 -13.81 31.37 -5.29
CA ALA A 168 -14.02 29.98 -4.88
C ALA A 168 -13.88 29.01 -6.07
N LEU A 169 -14.51 29.34 -7.20
CA LEU A 169 -14.39 28.55 -8.43
C LEU A 169 -12.96 28.52 -8.97
N ASP A 170 -12.26 29.64 -8.94
CA ASP A 170 -10.86 29.73 -9.37
C ASP A 170 -9.94 28.88 -8.48
N SER A 171 -10.19 28.89 -7.16
CA SER A 171 -9.48 28.04 -6.19
C SER A 171 -9.66 26.55 -6.49
N MET A 172 -10.88 26.11 -6.77
CA MET A 172 -11.16 24.72 -7.15
C MET A 172 -10.56 24.37 -8.50
N ALA A 173 -10.63 25.28 -9.47
CA ALA A 173 -10.03 25.11 -10.79
C ALA A 173 -8.50 24.98 -10.69
N GLY A 174 -7.86 25.70 -9.77
CA GLY A 174 -6.44 25.56 -9.45
C GLY A 174 -6.09 24.13 -9.03
N ILE A 175 -6.78 23.59 -8.01
CA ILE A 175 -6.56 22.20 -7.56
C ILE A 175 -6.78 21.20 -8.70
N LEU A 176 -7.87 21.36 -9.47
CA LEU A 176 -8.16 20.48 -10.61
C LEU A 176 -7.11 20.55 -11.71
N ARG A 177 -6.53 21.73 -11.97
CA ARG A 177 -5.45 21.91 -12.94
C ARG A 177 -4.20 21.13 -12.52
N HIS A 178 -3.78 21.26 -11.25
CA HIS A 178 -2.64 20.51 -10.73
C HIS A 178 -2.84 18.99 -10.84
N ARG A 179 -4.06 18.50 -10.61
CA ARG A 179 -4.40 17.09 -10.83
C ARG A 179 -4.29 16.71 -12.31
N ALA A 180 -4.89 17.50 -13.20
CA ALA A 180 -4.90 17.23 -14.64
C ALA A 180 -3.50 17.27 -15.27
N GLU A 181 -2.62 18.14 -14.77
CA GLU A 181 -1.23 18.28 -15.23
C GLU A 181 -0.27 17.30 -14.53
N SER A 182 -0.80 16.40 -13.68
CA SER A 182 0.00 15.46 -12.87
C SER A 182 1.03 16.16 -11.98
N LEU A 183 0.77 17.40 -11.58
CA LEU A 183 1.53 18.21 -10.60
C LEU A 183 1.16 17.86 -9.15
N THR A 184 -0.03 17.29 -8.96
CA THR A 184 -0.41 16.62 -7.71
C THR A 184 -1.14 15.33 -8.04
N SER A 185 -0.59 14.17 -7.65
CA SER A 185 -1.26 12.87 -7.80
C SER A 185 -2.25 12.65 -6.65
N ILE A 186 -3.37 13.38 -6.68
CA ILE A 186 -4.43 13.28 -5.66
C ILE A 186 -5.42 12.18 -6.07
N PRO A 187 -5.55 11.09 -5.29
CA PRO A 187 -6.56 10.06 -5.53
C PRO A 187 -7.98 10.65 -5.53
N ASP A 188 -8.88 10.08 -6.31
CA ASP A 188 -10.25 10.56 -6.45
C ASP A 188 -10.99 10.54 -5.10
N SER A 189 -10.79 9.50 -4.30
CA SER A 189 -11.41 9.38 -2.98
C SER A 189 -10.95 10.48 -2.02
N LEU A 190 -9.65 10.79 -2.00
CA LEU A 190 -9.10 11.89 -1.19
C LEU A 190 -9.64 13.23 -1.68
N PHE A 191 -9.73 13.42 -2.99
CA PHE A 191 -10.27 14.65 -3.56
C PHE A 191 -11.74 14.85 -3.19
N LEU A 192 -12.54 13.78 -3.21
CA LEU A 192 -13.93 13.82 -2.78
C LEU A 192 -14.06 14.09 -1.27
N GLU A 193 -13.20 13.48 -0.45
CA GLU A 193 -13.18 13.72 1.00
C GLU A 193 -12.82 15.18 1.32
N LEU A 194 -11.80 15.73 0.64
CA LEU A 194 -11.41 17.13 0.73
C LEU A 194 -12.58 18.06 0.39
N LEU A 195 -13.26 17.82 -0.73
CA LEU A 195 -14.40 18.65 -1.15
C LEU A 195 -15.64 18.47 -0.28
N GLY A 196 -15.83 17.27 0.28
CA GLY A 196 -16.96 16.93 1.15
C GLY A 196 -16.81 17.48 2.57
N THR A 197 -15.59 17.75 3.01
CA THR A 197 -15.29 18.26 4.35
C THR A 197 -15.56 19.76 4.44
N PRO A 198 -16.48 20.23 5.33
CA PRO A 198 -16.81 21.65 5.45
C PRO A 198 -15.59 22.52 5.80
N PRO A 199 -15.55 23.80 5.39
CA PRO A 199 -14.35 24.62 5.58
C PRO A 199 -13.99 25.01 7.02
N PHE A 200 -14.89 24.77 7.97
CA PHE A 200 -14.70 24.98 9.40
C PHE A 200 -14.51 23.67 10.16
N GLU A 201 -14.44 22.55 9.43
CA GLU A 201 -14.12 21.22 9.91
C GLU A 201 -12.81 20.78 9.26
N MET A 202 -12.29 19.63 9.70
CA MET A 202 -11.08 19.05 9.14
C MET A 202 -11.20 17.53 9.16
N THR A 203 -10.92 16.90 8.02
CA THR A 203 -10.71 15.46 7.95
C THR A 203 -9.22 15.18 7.95
N TYR A 204 -8.79 14.26 8.81
CA TYR A 204 -7.40 13.90 8.97
C TYR A 204 -7.10 12.51 8.40
N VAL A 205 -5.84 12.27 8.04
CA VAL A 205 -5.33 10.91 7.85
C VAL A 205 -5.18 10.26 9.22
N GLU A 206 -6.04 9.30 9.56
CA GLU A 206 -6.09 8.70 10.89
C GLU A 206 -5.75 7.21 10.90
N THR A 207 -6.03 6.47 9.82
CA THR A 207 -5.88 5.01 9.78
C THR A 207 -4.90 4.53 8.72
N VAL A 208 -4.37 3.31 8.92
CA VAL A 208 -3.48 2.64 7.94
C VAL A 208 -4.17 2.53 6.58
N GLY A 209 -5.45 2.19 6.55
CA GLY A 209 -6.21 2.05 5.31
C GLY A 209 -6.38 3.36 4.55
N GLN A 210 -6.67 4.46 5.26
CA GLN A 210 -6.72 5.80 4.66
C GLN A 210 -5.37 6.20 4.08
N ALA A 211 -4.30 6.06 4.87
CA ALA A 211 -2.95 6.39 4.44
C ALA A 211 -2.52 5.58 3.20
N ALA A 212 -2.77 4.27 3.18
CA ALA A 212 -2.46 3.41 2.04
C ALA A 212 -3.27 3.76 0.78
N ARG A 213 -4.60 3.87 0.90
CA ARG A 213 -5.49 4.24 -0.21
C ARG A 213 -5.10 5.60 -0.81
N TRP A 214 -4.78 6.55 0.07
CA TRP A 214 -4.38 7.89 -0.33
C TRP A 214 -2.89 8.00 -0.69
N GLN A 215 -2.16 6.87 -0.74
CA GLN A 215 -0.72 6.78 -1.03
C GLN A 215 0.11 7.80 -0.23
N ILE A 216 -0.22 7.97 1.06
CA ILE A 216 0.51 8.76 2.04
C ILE A 216 1.28 7.77 2.92
N ASP A 217 2.60 7.78 2.80
CA ASP A 217 3.42 6.79 3.49
C ASP A 217 3.63 7.20 4.96
N VAL A 218 3.41 6.26 5.89
CA VAL A 218 3.58 6.51 7.33
C VAL A 218 4.91 5.92 7.81
N VAL A 219 5.83 6.78 8.26
CA VAL A 219 7.20 6.39 8.62
C VAL A 219 7.77 7.24 9.77
N PRO A 220 8.66 6.67 10.62
CA PRO A 220 9.09 5.28 10.63
C PRO A 220 8.11 4.38 11.38
N VAL A 221 8.00 3.14 10.93
CA VAL A 221 7.16 2.11 11.56
C VAL A 221 7.95 0.80 11.64
N ALA A 222 7.92 0.13 12.78
CA ALA A 222 8.56 -1.16 12.97
C ALA A 222 7.76 -2.27 12.24
N LEU A 223 8.43 -3.34 11.81
CA LEU A 223 7.72 -4.53 11.30
C LEU A 223 6.96 -5.22 12.44
N PRO A 224 5.80 -5.85 12.17
CA PRO A 224 5.09 -6.62 13.18
C PRO A 224 5.95 -7.79 13.67
N SER A 225 5.82 -8.17 14.94
CA SER A 225 6.64 -9.25 15.53
C SER A 225 6.03 -10.66 15.37
N GLY A 226 4.88 -10.78 14.69
CA GLY A 226 4.12 -12.01 14.52
C GLY A 226 2.96 -11.81 13.55
N GLY A 227 2.13 -12.85 13.36
CA GLY A 227 1.00 -12.78 12.42
C GLY A 227 1.44 -12.51 10.98
N VAL A 228 2.52 -13.18 10.53
CA VAL A 228 3.20 -12.85 9.27
C VAL A 228 2.27 -13.02 8.07
N SER A 229 1.48 -14.09 7.99
CA SER A 229 0.53 -14.30 6.90
C SER A 229 -0.56 -13.23 6.86
N GLU A 230 -1.05 -12.80 8.03
CA GLU A 230 -2.00 -11.69 8.14
C GLU A 230 -1.37 -10.37 7.70
N ALA A 231 -0.14 -10.10 8.14
CA ALA A 231 0.61 -8.91 7.77
C ALA A 231 0.85 -8.82 6.26
N LEU A 232 1.25 -9.93 5.61
CA LEU A 232 1.39 -10.00 4.16
C LEU A 232 0.06 -9.79 3.44
N SER A 233 -1.03 -10.33 3.97
CA SER A 233 -2.38 -10.08 3.43
C SER A 233 -2.71 -8.59 3.48
N HIS A 234 -2.47 -7.93 4.60
CA HIS A 234 -2.67 -6.48 4.74
C HIS A 234 -1.85 -5.70 3.71
N ALA A 235 -0.57 -6.02 3.55
CA ALA A 235 0.29 -5.33 2.59
C ALA A 235 -0.21 -5.48 1.14
N CYS A 236 -0.61 -6.69 0.72
CA CYS A 236 -1.20 -6.90 -0.61
C CYS A 236 -2.45 -6.04 -0.81
N TRP A 237 -3.40 -6.05 0.14
CA TRP A 237 -4.62 -5.25 0.02
C TRP A 237 -4.35 -3.74 0.06
N HIS A 238 -3.39 -3.27 0.85
CA HIS A 238 -3.04 -1.85 0.95
C HIS A 238 -2.33 -1.33 -0.29
N VAL A 239 -1.40 -2.10 -0.87
CA VAL A 239 -0.76 -1.71 -2.13
C VAL A 239 -1.79 -1.67 -3.25
N ASP A 240 -2.68 -2.67 -3.33
CA ASP A 240 -3.74 -2.68 -4.34
C ASP A 240 -4.74 -1.52 -4.17
N SER A 241 -5.15 -1.26 -2.93
CA SER A 241 -5.99 -0.12 -2.55
C SER A 241 -5.40 1.22 -2.99
N GLY A 242 -4.09 1.43 -2.80
CA GLY A 242 -3.41 2.63 -3.26
C GLY A 242 -3.29 2.74 -4.79
N LEU A 243 -3.21 1.62 -5.50
CA LEU A 243 -3.12 1.60 -6.97
C LEU A 243 -4.47 1.84 -7.65
N LEU A 244 -5.56 1.37 -7.04
CA LEU A 244 -6.92 1.39 -7.62
C LEU A 244 -7.88 2.36 -6.91
N ASP A 245 -7.42 3.02 -5.84
CA ASP A 245 -8.16 4.00 -5.05
C ASP A 245 -9.52 3.53 -4.50
N TYR A 246 -9.54 2.34 -3.90
CA TYR A 246 -10.71 1.77 -3.24
C TYR A 246 -10.43 1.42 -1.78
N SER A 247 -11.47 1.31 -0.95
CA SER A 247 -11.28 0.79 0.42
C SER A 247 -11.41 -0.73 0.44
N PRO A 248 -10.44 -1.48 0.98
CA PRO A 248 -10.58 -2.94 1.14
C PRO A 248 -11.81 -3.35 1.97
N SER A 249 -12.25 -2.49 2.90
CA SER A 249 -13.44 -2.73 3.72
C SER A 249 -14.76 -2.63 2.94
N GLU A 250 -14.81 -1.86 1.84
CA GLU A 250 -15.99 -1.76 0.95
C GLU A 250 -16.32 -3.10 0.29
N TYR A 251 -15.32 -3.98 0.15
CA TYR A 251 -15.45 -5.33 -0.40
C TYR A 251 -15.51 -6.41 0.71
N GLY A 252 -15.69 -6.01 1.98
CA GLY A 252 -15.92 -6.91 3.10
C GLY A 252 -14.68 -7.65 3.59
N SER A 253 -13.60 -6.93 3.92
CA SER A 253 -12.30 -7.51 4.30
C SER A 253 -12.40 -8.71 5.26
N ALA A 254 -12.23 -9.91 4.70
CA ALA A 254 -11.87 -11.13 5.42
C ALA A 254 -11.26 -12.21 4.50
N PHE A 255 -10.73 -11.87 3.32
CA PHE A 255 -9.91 -12.84 2.58
C PHE A 255 -8.48 -12.69 3.07
N LYS A 256 -8.23 -13.29 4.25
CA LYS A 256 -6.88 -13.67 4.64
C LYS A 256 -6.34 -14.51 3.49
N LEU A 257 -5.24 -14.05 2.91
CA LEU A 257 -4.61 -14.76 1.82
C LEU A 257 -3.78 -15.90 2.40
N GLU A 258 -3.91 -17.08 1.80
CA GLU A 258 -2.98 -18.17 2.04
C GLU A 258 -1.71 -17.92 1.24
N PHE A 259 -0.54 -18.09 1.85
CA PHE A 259 0.75 -17.80 1.23
C PHE A 259 1.62 -19.05 1.18
N SER A 260 2.27 -19.25 0.03
CA SER A 260 3.41 -20.13 -0.14
C SER A 260 4.70 -19.32 -0.05
N TYR A 261 5.64 -19.74 0.77
CA TYR A 261 6.93 -19.05 0.95
C TYR A 261 7.97 -19.63 -0.01
N GLU A 262 8.56 -18.76 -0.83
CA GLU A 262 9.58 -19.09 -1.82
C GLU A 262 10.99 -18.87 -1.26
N GLU A 263 11.17 -17.81 -0.49
CA GLU A 263 12.42 -17.45 0.16
C GLU A 263 12.15 -17.00 1.59
N LEU A 264 12.96 -17.50 2.53
CA LEU A 264 12.87 -17.09 3.93
C LEU A 264 14.24 -17.14 4.61
N THR A 265 14.88 -15.99 4.71
CA THR A 265 16.19 -15.79 5.35
C THR A 265 16.05 -14.99 6.65
N ASP A 266 17.17 -14.54 7.22
CA ASP A 266 17.17 -13.62 8.37
C ASP A 266 16.75 -12.18 8.01
N ASP A 267 16.76 -11.83 6.72
CA ASP A 267 16.59 -10.46 6.23
C ASP A 267 15.69 -10.33 4.99
N THR A 268 15.21 -11.45 4.44
CA THR A 268 14.43 -11.51 3.21
C THR A 268 13.30 -12.53 3.37
N LEU A 269 12.11 -12.15 2.89
CA LEU A 269 10.94 -13.00 2.78
C LEU A 269 10.35 -12.80 1.39
N ARG A 270 10.14 -13.87 0.63
CA ARG A 270 9.34 -13.86 -0.59
C ARG A 270 8.22 -14.88 -0.47
N ALA A 271 7.01 -14.45 -0.77
CA ALA A 271 5.83 -15.29 -0.68
C ALA A 271 4.82 -14.94 -1.77
N SER A 272 4.03 -15.92 -2.16
CA SER A 272 3.02 -15.79 -3.20
C SER A 272 1.69 -16.29 -2.67
N SER A 273 0.62 -15.52 -2.85
CA SER A 273 -0.71 -15.88 -2.36
C SER A 273 -1.35 -17.02 -3.18
N SER A 274 -2.46 -17.59 -2.71
CA SER A 274 -3.39 -18.30 -3.59
C SER A 274 -3.89 -17.40 -4.72
N ARG A 275 -4.34 -17.99 -5.84
CA ARG A 275 -4.98 -17.27 -6.96
C ARG A 275 -6.45 -16.93 -6.63
N GLU A 276 -6.64 -16.19 -5.56
CA GLU A 276 -7.95 -15.72 -5.09
C GLU A 276 -7.94 -14.19 -4.89
N PHE A 277 -6.85 -13.55 -5.29
CA PHE A 277 -6.61 -12.11 -5.12
C PHE A 277 -7.18 -11.31 -6.30
N ARG A 278 -7.60 -10.06 -6.04
CA ARG A 278 -8.30 -9.14 -6.98
C ARG A 278 -9.61 -9.68 -7.57
N TYR A 279 -10.30 -8.82 -8.33
CA TYR A 279 -11.60 -9.10 -8.94
C TYR A 279 -11.61 -10.45 -9.68
N GLU A 280 -12.65 -11.25 -9.45
CA GLU A 280 -12.87 -12.62 -9.96
C GLU A 280 -11.93 -13.72 -9.40
N GLY A 281 -11.05 -13.43 -8.44
CA GLY A 281 -10.20 -14.46 -7.83
C GLY A 281 -9.28 -15.12 -8.86
N SER A 282 -8.59 -14.28 -9.63
CA SER A 282 -7.79 -14.73 -10.79
C SER A 282 -6.36 -14.20 -10.79
N ALA A 283 -6.03 -13.29 -9.88
CA ALA A 283 -4.67 -12.79 -9.69
C ALA A 283 -4.01 -13.42 -8.46
N GLN A 284 -2.68 -13.37 -8.45
CA GLN A 284 -1.83 -13.76 -7.34
C GLN A 284 -1.13 -12.50 -6.78
N CYS A 285 -1.03 -12.37 -5.46
CA CYS A 285 -0.13 -11.41 -4.85
C CYS A 285 1.22 -12.06 -4.61
N GLU A 286 2.22 -11.64 -5.37
CA GLU A 286 3.63 -11.97 -5.17
C GLU A 286 4.25 -10.85 -4.34
N ILE A 287 4.69 -11.15 -3.12
CA ILE A 287 5.18 -10.14 -2.18
C ILE A 287 6.57 -10.49 -1.67
N GLY A 288 7.48 -9.53 -1.78
CA GLY A 288 8.82 -9.57 -1.20
C GLY A 288 8.96 -8.53 -0.09
N ILE A 289 9.42 -8.94 1.08
CA ILE A 289 9.81 -8.07 2.20
C ILE A 289 11.31 -8.25 2.45
N PHE A 290 12.05 -7.16 2.56
CA PHE A 290 13.50 -7.16 2.77
C PHE A 290 13.91 -6.13 3.81
N ALA A 291 14.93 -6.47 4.60
CA ALA A 291 15.44 -5.60 5.66
C ALA A 291 16.30 -4.44 5.13
N GLY A 292 16.82 -4.55 3.90
CA GLY A 292 17.73 -3.59 3.29
C GLY A 292 17.12 -2.27 2.82
N GLY A 293 15.79 -2.13 2.81
CA GLY A 293 15.12 -1.03 2.13
C GLY A 293 15.40 -1.03 0.62
N GLY A 294 14.88 -0.03 -0.09
CA GLY A 294 14.98 0.07 -1.54
C GLY A 294 16.36 0.42 -2.08
N PHE A 295 17.10 1.22 -1.31
CA PHE A 295 18.40 1.73 -1.68
C PHE A 295 19.54 1.24 -0.77
N SER A 296 19.33 0.10 -0.09
CA SER A 296 20.35 -0.65 0.68
C SER A 296 20.90 0.01 1.96
N ASP A 297 20.20 0.99 2.55
CA ASP A 297 20.62 1.68 3.77
C ASP A 297 19.97 1.13 5.07
N ASN A 298 19.11 0.12 4.98
CA ASN A 298 18.28 -0.41 6.09
C ASN A 298 17.44 0.68 6.79
N SER A 299 17.12 1.78 6.10
CA SER A 299 16.36 2.89 6.64
C SER A 299 14.92 2.48 6.98
N THR A 300 14.45 2.96 8.13
CA THR A 300 13.05 2.78 8.58
C THR A 300 12.09 3.79 7.95
N VAL A 301 12.59 4.67 7.07
CA VAL A 301 11.79 5.67 6.34
C VAL A 301 11.72 5.42 4.83
N GLU A 302 12.10 4.21 4.40
CA GLU A 302 11.90 3.69 3.05
C GLU A 302 10.90 2.54 3.02
N TYR A 303 10.52 2.15 1.81
CA TYR A 303 9.76 0.94 1.59
C TYR A 303 10.59 -0.29 2.00
N VAL A 304 9.90 -1.25 2.60
CA VAL A 304 10.46 -2.50 3.14
C VAL A 304 10.18 -3.69 2.24
N GLY A 305 9.54 -3.47 1.07
CA GLY A 305 9.10 -4.54 0.22
C GLY A 305 8.48 -4.06 -1.10
N VAL A 306 8.14 -5.03 -1.95
CA VAL A 306 7.39 -4.83 -3.19
C VAL A 306 6.31 -5.89 -3.26
N ALA A 307 5.11 -5.48 -3.66
CA ALA A 307 4.04 -6.40 -4.04
C ALA A 307 3.82 -6.28 -5.55
N GLN A 308 3.68 -7.41 -6.22
CA GLN A 308 3.38 -7.54 -7.64
C GLN A 308 2.13 -8.41 -7.80
N TYR A 309 1.30 -8.06 -8.77
CA TYR A 309 0.08 -8.78 -9.09
C TYR A 309 0.18 -9.36 -10.49
N THR A 310 0.21 -10.68 -10.57
CA THR A 310 0.25 -11.44 -11.83
C THR A 310 -1.11 -12.10 -12.08
N GLY A 311 -1.61 -12.00 -13.31
CA GLY A 311 -2.93 -12.53 -13.71
C GLY A 311 -4.11 -11.55 -13.55
N GLY A 312 -5.30 -11.99 -13.97
CA GLY A 312 -6.52 -11.16 -14.03
C GLY A 312 -7.06 -10.97 -15.45
N ALA A 313 -8.27 -10.39 -15.57
CA ALA A 313 -8.95 -10.18 -16.87
C ALA A 313 -8.19 -9.28 -17.87
N THR A 314 -7.19 -8.51 -17.41
CA THR A 314 -6.40 -7.58 -18.22
C THR A 314 -4.95 -8.02 -18.47
N ASP A 315 -4.49 -9.10 -17.83
CA ASP A 315 -3.12 -9.66 -17.94
C ASP A 315 -2.00 -8.61 -17.74
N GLN A 316 -2.25 -7.59 -16.90
CA GLN A 316 -1.27 -6.55 -16.60
C GLN A 316 -0.56 -6.82 -15.28
N ASP A 317 0.78 -6.90 -15.35
CA ASP A 317 1.64 -6.90 -14.18
C ASP A 317 1.66 -5.50 -13.57
N VAL A 318 0.99 -5.36 -12.42
CA VAL A 318 1.02 -4.12 -11.64
C VAL A 318 1.83 -4.37 -10.39
N SER A 319 2.69 -3.42 -10.01
CA SER A 319 3.48 -3.50 -8.79
C SER A 319 3.42 -2.21 -8.00
N GLY A 320 3.68 -2.32 -6.69
CA GLY A 320 3.76 -1.18 -5.79
C GLY A 320 4.72 -1.44 -4.64
N LYS A 321 5.20 -0.35 -4.04
CA LYS A 321 6.08 -0.38 -2.87
C LYS A 321 5.28 -0.75 -1.63
N VAL A 322 5.85 -1.61 -0.78
CA VAL A 322 5.30 -1.96 0.54
C VAL A 322 6.08 -1.21 1.60
N TYR A 323 5.40 -0.40 2.40
CA TYR A 323 5.97 0.22 3.59
C TYR A 323 5.55 -0.53 4.86
N ALA A 324 6.34 -0.42 5.93
CA ALA A 324 6.10 -1.18 7.15
C ALA A 324 4.70 -0.95 7.76
N TYR A 325 4.15 0.26 7.66
CA TYR A 325 2.80 0.56 8.15
C TYR A 325 1.70 -0.23 7.43
N MET A 326 1.93 -0.62 6.16
CA MET A 326 0.95 -1.38 5.36
C MET A 326 0.79 -2.83 5.83
N LEU A 327 1.68 -3.32 6.70
CA LEU A 327 1.60 -4.66 7.30
C LEU A 327 0.62 -4.73 8.49
N TYR A 328 0.03 -3.60 8.88
CA TYR A 328 -0.93 -3.50 9.98
C TYR A 328 -2.37 -3.45 9.46
N PRO A 329 -3.40 -3.77 10.27
CA PRO A 329 -4.80 -3.72 9.86
C PRO A 329 -5.26 -2.34 9.40
N SER A 330 -6.17 -2.27 8.42
CA SER A 330 -6.64 -1.02 7.82
C SER A 330 -7.27 -0.05 8.83
N GLU A 331 -7.99 -0.56 9.83
CA GLU A 331 -8.65 0.23 10.88
C GLU A 331 -7.70 0.67 12.00
N GLN A 332 -6.45 0.19 12.01
CA GLN A 332 -5.50 0.59 13.02
C GLN A 332 -5.17 2.08 12.88
N ARG A 333 -5.29 2.83 13.97
CA ARG A 333 -4.90 4.24 14.01
C ARG A 333 -3.39 4.38 13.82
N ILE A 334 -2.98 5.31 12.97
CA ILE A 334 -1.56 5.54 12.66
C ILE A 334 -0.75 5.97 13.89
N ASP A 335 -1.36 6.72 14.81
CA ASP A 335 -0.72 7.19 16.06
C ASP A 335 -0.41 6.08 17.07
N THR A 336 -0.96 4.87 16.86
CA THR A 336 -0.69 3.69 17.68
C THR A 336 0.37 2.75 17.10
N LEU A 337 0.86 3.04 15.90
CA LEU A 337 1.84 2.19 15.22
C LEU A 337 3.17 2.17 16.00
N PRO A 338 3.84 1.01 16.11
CA PRO A 338 5.10 0.91 16.82
C PRO A 338 6.20 1.63 16.05
N ILE A 339 6.85 2.58 16.73
CA ILE A 339 7.99 3.33 16.19
C ILE A 339 9.30 2.61 16.61
N PRO A 340 10.21 2.33 15.67
CA PRO A 340 11.51 1.73 15.99
C PRO A 340 12.37 2.70 16.82
N ARG A 341 13.23 2.17 17.68
CA ARG A 341 14.15 2.99 18.47
C ARG A 341 15.32 3.46 17.60
N PRO A 342 15.97 4.59 17.93
CA PRO A 342 17.20 4.99 17.26
C PRO A 342 18.24 3.87 17.27
N GLY A 343 18.70 3.46 16.09
CA GLY A 343 19.66 2.38 15.90
C GLY A 343 19.06 0.98 15.74
N ASP A 344 17.73 0.83 15.89
CA ASP A 344 17.04 -0.38 15.45
C ASP A 344 17.12 -0.43 13.92
N ASP A 345 17.40 -1.62 13.38
CA ASP A 345 17.29 -1.90 11.94
C ASP A 345 16.28 -3.03 11.68
N LEU A 346 15.81 -3.10 10.44
CA LEU A 346 14.80 -4.09 10.04
C LEU A 346 15.33 -5.53 10.12
N ARG A 347 16.66 -5.75 10.04
CA ARG A 347 17.30 -7.08 10.11
C ARG A 347 17.14 -7.72 11.47
N SER A 348 17.20 -6.90 12.52
CA SER A 348 17.05 -7.37 13.91
C SER A 348 15.61 -7.70 14.30
N SER A 349 14.64 -7.33 13.46
CA SER A 349 13.21 -7.45 13.75
C SER A 349 12.77 -8.88 14.05
N GLY A 350 11.74 -9.01 14.89
CA GLY A 350 11.11 -10.29 15.19
C GLY A 350 10.37 -10.91 13.99
N PHE A 351 10.11 -10.12 12.94
CA PHE A 351 9.28 -10.50 11.80
C PHE A 351 9.82 -11.72 11.04
N PHE A 352 11.07 -11.67 10.57
CA PHE A 352 11.69 -12.78 9.83
C PHE A 352 11.90 -14.03 10.70
N ARG A 353 12.11 -13.86 12.02
CA ARG A 353 12.14 -14.98 12.97
C ARG A 353 10.76 -15.61 13.14
N ALA A 354 9.72 -14.79 13.29
CA ALA A 354 8.35 -15.26 13.44
C ALA A 354 7.84 -15.97 12.17
N ALA A 355 8.24 -15.49 10.99
CA ALA A 355 7.93 -16.12 9.71
C ALA A 355 8.45 -17.56 9.65
N ARG A 356 9.67 -17.83 10.15
CA ARG A 356 10.24 -19.19 10.23
C ARG A 356 9.58 -20.08 11.29
N GLY A 357 9.05 -19.46 12.35
CA GLY A 357 8.40 -20.16 13.46
C GLY A 357 6.91 -20.43 13.27
N ALA A 358 6.26 -19.84 12.26
CA ALA A 358 4.84 -20.04 11.99
C ALA A 358 4.55 -21.49 11.54
N PRO A 359 3.40 -22.10 11.88
CA PRO A 359 2.97 -23.36 11.29
C PRO A 359 2.80 -23.14 9.78
N GLY A 360 3.65 -23.77 8.96
CA GLY A 360 3.81 -23.49 7.53
C GLY A 360 5.12 -22.76 7.16
N GLY A 361 5.80 -22.13 8.12
CA GLY A 361 7.12 -21.49 7.98
C GLY A 361 8.32 -22.44 8.03
N GLY A 362 8.07 -23.74 8.17
CA GLY A 362 9.05 -24.82 8.09
C GLY A 362 8.79 -25.82 6.96
N ALA A 363 7.78 -25.58 6.14
CA ALA A 363 7.64 -26.28 4.87
C ALA A 363 8.05 -25.27 3.79
N THR A 364 9.13 -25.55 3.07
CA THR A 364 9.21 -25.19 1.65
C THR A 364 7.98 -25.84 0.99
N GLY A 365 6.83 -25.18 1.09
CA GLY A 365 5.52 -25.59 0.60
C GLY A 365 5.46 -25.41 -0.90
N GLY A 366 6.42 -26.00 -1.58
CA GLY A 366 6.38 -26.24 -3.01
C GLY A 366 5.89 -27.64 -3.27
N LEU A 367 5.33 -27.85 -4.46
CA LEU A 367 5.15 -29.18 -5.01
C LEU A 367 6.49 -29.94 -4.93
N THR A 368 6.67 -30.84 -3.96
CA THR A 368 7.87 -31.69 -3.87
C THR A 368 7.79 -32.89 -4.82
N SER A 369 6.58 -33.17 -5.31
CA SER A 369 6.30 -34.13 -6.37
C SER A 369 4.96 -33.82 -7.02
N CYS A 370 4.85 -34.03 -8.34
CA CYS A 370 3.55 -34.04 -9.02
C CYS A 370 2.70 -35.27 -8.68
N ARG A 371 3.32 -36.30 -8.10
CA ARG A 371 2.69 -37.59 -7.91
C ARG A 371 1.95 -37.59 -6.58
N LEU A 372 0.79 -38.25 -6.57
CA LEU A 372 0.11 -38.59 -5.33
C LEU A 372 0.97 -39.63 -4.59
N THR A 373 0.98 -39.55 -3.27
CA THR A 373 1.69 -40.50 -2.40
C THR A 373 0.75 -41.53 -1.78
N GLN A 374 -0.55 -41.24 -1.76
CA GLN A 374 -1.59 -42.10 -1.19
C GLN A 374 -2.51 -42.65 -2.27
N THR A 375 -2.95 -43.91 -2.09
CA THR A 375 -3.93 -44.56 -2.97
C THR A 375 -5.36 -44.07 -2.73
N ASN A 376 -5.56 -43.18 -1.76
CA ASN A 376 -6.80 -42.49 -1.49
C ASN A 376 -6.53 -41.00 -1.68
N ALA A 377 -7.30 -40.36 -2.55
CA ALA A 377 -7.15 -38.95 -2.88
C ALA A 377 -8.46 -38.22 -2.69
N GLN A 378 -8.38 -36.94 -2.35
CA GLN A 378 -9.54 -36.07 -2.20
C GLN A 378 -9.67 -35.11 -3.38
N VAL A 379 -10.92 -34.87 -3.81
CA VAL A 379 -11.24 -33.88 -4.84
C VAL A 379 -11.16 -32.46 -4.28
N ILE A 380 -10.33 -31.63 -4.91
CA ILE A 380 -10.09 -30.22 -4.58
C ILE A 380 -10.19 -29.34 -5.83
N ASN A 381 -10.06 -28.02 -5.68
CA ASN A 381 -10.01 -27.05 -6.78
C ASN A 381 -11.27 -27.06 -7.68
N VAL A 382 -12.45 -27.26 -7.09
CA VAL A 382 -13.75 -27.18 -7.76
C VAL A 382 -14.79 -26.51 -6.87
N ASN A 383 -15.74 -25.77 -7.46
CA ASN A 383 -16.83 -25.15 -6.71
C ASN A 383 -17.85 -26.20 -6.22
N GLU A 384 -18.22 -27.16 -7.07
CA GLU A 384 -19.20 -28.20 -6.75
C GLU A 384 -18.73 -29.61 -7.14
N PHE A 385 -18.19 -29.78 -8.36
CA PHE A 385 -17.76 -31.09 -8.86
C PHE A 385 -16.70 -30.98 -9.99
N VAL A 386 -15.99 -32.08 -10.23
CA VAL A 386 -15.16 -32.35 -11.42
C VAL A 386 -15.77 -33.48 -12.24
N ASN A 387 -15.64 -33.42 -13.57
CA ASN A 387 -16.08 -34.51 -14.45
C ASN A 387 -15.07 -35.66 -14.45
N LEU A 388 -15.56 -36.87 -14.18
CA LEU A 388 -14.84 -38.12 -14.39
C LEU A 388 -14.91 -38.50 -15.87
N ARG A 389 -13.75 -38.75 -16.49
CA ARG A 389 -13.63 -38.89 -17.95
C ARG A 389 -13.31 -40.32 -18.38
N ALA A 390 -13.69 -40.72 -19.59
CA ALA A 390 -13.38 -42.03 -20.16
C ALA A 390 -11.89 -42.21 -20.51
N ALA A 391 -11.14 -41.11 -20.67
CA ALA A 391 -9.71 -41.09 -20.98
C ALA A 391 -9.05 -39.81 -20.44
N PRO A 392 -7.70 -39.76 -20.32
CA PRO A 392 -6.98 -38.54 -19.97
C PRO A 392 -7.24 -37.37 -20.93
N GLY A 393 -7.80 -36.28 -20.42
CA GLY A 393 -7.98 -35.02 -21.14
C GLY A 393 -9.40 -34.45 -21.06
N LEU A 394 -9.51 -33.12 -21.09
CA LEU A 394 -10.77 -32.38 -20.96
C LEU A 394 -11.75 -32.58 -22.13
N ARG A 395 -11.30 -33.12 -23.27
CA ARG A 395 -12.15 -33.41 -24.43
C ARG A 395 -12.69 -34.84 -24.44
N ALA A 396 -12.25 -35.70 -23.52
CA ALA A 396 -12.74 -37.07 -23.44
C ALA A 396 -14.20 -37.12 -22.97
N PRO A 397 -14.98 -38.12 -23.41
CA PRO A 397 -16.35 -38.32 -22.93
C PRO A 397 -16.45 -38.39 -21.41
N ILE A 398 -17.53 -37.86 -20.86
CA ILE A 398 -17.82 -37.87 -19.42
C ILE A 398 -18.47 -39.21 -19.06
N VAL A 399 -17.98 -39.84 -18.00
CA VAL A 399 -18.50 -41.13 -17.47
C VAL A 399 -19.03 -41.02 -16.04
N GLY A 400 -18.83 -39.86 -15.40
CA GLY A 400 -19.36 -39.56 -14.07
C GLY A 400 -18.97 -38.17 -13.60
N GLN A 401 -19.32 -37.83 -12.37
CA GLN A 401 -18.95 -36.59 -11.69
C GLN A 401 -18.50 -36.93 -10.27
N LEU A 402 -17.50 -36.21 -9.77
CA LEU A 402 -17.00 -36.32 -8.41
C LEU A 402 -17.15 -34.98 -7.71
N ARG A 403 -17.72 -34.97 -6.51
CA ARG A 403 -18.01 -33.71 -5.79
C ARG A 403 -16.79 -33.16 -5.07
N LEU A 404 -16.79 -31.87 -4.75
CA LEU A 404 -15.81 -31.27 -3.84
C LEU A 404 -15.71 -32.10 -2.56
N ALA A 405 -14.47 -32.33 -2.10
CA ALA A 405 -14.13 -33.12 -0.93
C ALA A 405 -14.48 -34.62 -1.01
N GLU A 406 -15.01 -35.13 -2.12
CA GLU A 406 -15.20 -36.57 -2.33
C GLU A 406 -13.86 -37.30 -2.33
N ARG A 407 -13.82 -38.47 -1.70
CA ARG A 407 -12.64 -39.35 -1.70
C ARG A 407 -12.74 -40.38 -2.81
N VAL A 408 -11.65 -40.55 -3.54
CA VAL A 408 -11.52 -41.50 -4.64
C VAL A 408 -10.32 -42.42 -4.43
N GLN A 409 -10.41 -43.65 -4.93
CA GLN A 409 -9.26 -44.54 -4.94
C GLN A 409 -8.43 -44.32 -6.20
N VAL A 410 -7.11 -44.24 -6.05
CA VAL A 410 -6.12 -44.18 -7.12
C VAL A 410 -5.45 -45.55 -7.21
N PRO A 411 -5.80 -46.40 -8.19
CA PRO A 411 -5.31 -47.78 -8.24
C PRO A 411 -3.80 -47.88 -8.39
N ASP A 412 -3.19 -46.92 -9.09
CA ASP A 412 -1.74 -46.83 -9.28
C ASP A 412 -1.27 -45.37 -9.19
N VAL A 413 -0.75 -45.00 -8.03
CA VAL A 413 -0.17 -43.67 -7.76
C VAL A 413 1.12 -43.43 -8.56
N GLY A 414 1.78 -44.50 -9.01
CA GLY A 414 2.95 -44.48 -9.89
C GLY A 414 2.61 -44.27 -11.36
N GLN A 415 1.34 -44.39 -11.76
CA GLN A 415 0.90 -44.22 -13.14
C GLN A 415 0.27 -42.84 -13.40
N LEU A 416 1.11 -41.82 -13.45
CA LEU A 416 0.73 -40.47 -13.88
C LEU A 416 0.69 -40.41 -15.42
N LEU A 417 -0.49 -40.18 -15.99
CA LEU A 417 -0.71 -40.23 -17.43
C LEU A 417 -0.74 -38.83 -18.06
N PRO A 418 -0.12 -38.62 -19.23
CA PRO A 418 -0.25 -37.37 -19.97
C PRO A 418 -1.61 -37.26 -20.67
N VAL A 419 -2.03 -36.04 -20.97
CA VAL A 419 -3.16 -35.79 -21.90
C VAL A 419 -2.87 -36.44 -23.25
N ARG A 420 -3.85 -37.19 -23.77
CA ARG A 420 -3.71 -37.89 -25.04
C ARG A 420 -3.67 -36.90 -26.22
N GLY A 421 -2.65 -37.00 -27.06
CA GLY A 421 -2.51 -36.19 -28.28
C GLY A 421 -1.98 -34.77 -28.08
N ALA A 422 -1.60 -34.40 -26.84
CA ALA A 422 -0.96 -33.13 -26.55
C ALA A 422 0.58 -33.28 -26.59
N PRO A 423 1.32 -32.56 -27.46
CA PRO A 423 2.78 -32.66 -27.55
C PRO A 423 3.50 -32.35 -26.22
N ARG A 424 2.92 -31.48 -25.40
CA ARG A 424 3.47 -31.07 -24.09
C ARG A 424 3.22 -32.09 -22.97
N GLY A 425 2.29 -33.04 -23.15
CA GLY A 425 1.94 -34.05 -22.16
C GLY A 425 3.14 -34.93 -21.73
N PRO A 426 3.87 -35.57 -22.66
CA PRO A 426 5.07 -36.36 -22.31
C PRO A 426 6.17 -35.53 -21.63
N THR A 427 6.35 -34.28 -22.04
CA THR A 427 7.29 -33.35 -21.39
C THR A 427 6.92 -33.11 -19.93
N CYS A 428 5.63 -32.91 -19.65
CA CYS A 428 5.13 -32.73 -18.28
C CYS A 428 5.37 -33.95 -17.38
N VAL A 429 5.24 -35.16 -17.92
CA VAL A 429 5.59 -36.38 -17.15
C VAL A 429 7.09 -36.40 -16.83
N SER A 430 7.94 -36.07 -17.80
CA SER A 430 9.40 -35.99 -17.60
C SER A 430 9.80 -34.93 -16.56
N ILE A 431 9.17 -33.75 -16.60
CA ILE A 431 9.36 -32.70 -15.60
C ILE A 431 9.00 -33.22 -14.21
N CYS A 432 7.87 -33.91 -14.06
CA CYS A 432 7.43 -34.48 -12.80
C CYS A 432 8.33 -35.59 -12.27
N ASP A 433 8.90 -36.42 -13.15
CA ASP A 433 9.90 -37.42 -12.79
C ASP A 433 11.25 -36.78 -12.43
N GLY A 434 11.59 -35.65 -13.06
CA GLY A 434 12.73 -34.82 -12.69
C GLY A 434 12.57 -34.25 -11.29
N LEU A 435 11.44 -33.60 -11.02
CA LEU A 435 11.14 -33.00 -9.71
C LEU A 435 11.12 -34.05 -8.59
N SER A 436 10.58 -35.24 -8.84
CA SER A 436 10.59 -36.32 -7.85
C SER A 436 12.00 -36.82 -7.50
N ARG A 437 12.99 -36.63 -8.39
CA ARG A 437 14.41 -36.97 -8.15
C ARG A 437 15.19 -35.80 -7.53
N SER A 438 14.79 -34.58 -7.85
CA SER A 438 15.40 -33.35 -7.35
C SER A 438 14.32 -32.41 -6.78
N PRO A 439 13.75 -32.71 -5.59
CA PRO A 439 12.59 -31.96 -5.07
C PRO A 439 12.87 -30.50 -4.72
N SER A 440 14.14 -30.11 -4.64
CA SER A 440 14.60 -28.75 -4.36
C SER A 440 14.94 -27.94 -5.62
N ASP A 441 14.75 -28.49 -6.82
CA ASP A 441 15.02 -27.80 -8.08
C ASP A 441 13.86 -26.87 -8.45
N VAL A 442 14.10 -25.57 -8.31
CA VAL A 442 13.08 -24.52 -8.49
C VAL A 442 12.56 -24.47 -9.93
N GLY A 443 13.43 -24.63 -10.94
CA GLY A 443 13.00 -24.59 -12.33
C GLY A 443 12.13 -25.79 -12.72
N LEU A 444 12.41 -26.97 -12.15
CA LEU A 444 11.56 -28.14 -12.30
C LEU A 444 10.24 -28.00 -11.54
N LYS A 445 10.24 -27.34 -10.38
CA LYS A 445 9.04 -27.06 -9.60
C LYS A 445 8.08 -26.16 -10.35
N ASP A 446 8.53 -25.02 -10.88
CA ASP A 446 7.69 -24.08 -11.64
C ASP A 446 7.11 -24.74 -12.89
N SER A 447 7.95 -25.50 -13.59
CA SER A 447 7.54 -26.26 -14.78
C SER A 447 6.47 -27.32 -14.44
N ALA A 448 6.59 -27.95 -13.28
CA ALA A 448 5.66 -28.97 -12.81
C ALA A 448 4.30 -28.38 -12.39
N GLU A 449 4.32 -27.24 -11.68
CA GLU A 449 3.11 -26.51 -11.31
C GLU A 449 2.33 -26.04 -12.55
N GLY A 450 3.03 -25.52 -13.57
CA GLY A 450 2.43 -25.20 -14.86
C GLY A 450 1.79 -26.42 -15.56
N CYS A 451 2.44 -27.58 -15.50
CA CYS A 451 1.89 -28.82 -16.05
C CYS A 451 0.62 -29.29 -15.31
N ILE A 452 0.54 -29.12 -13.99
CA ILE A 452 -0.67 -29.43 -13.22
C ILE A 452 -1.78 -28.44 -13.57
N ALA A 453 -1.50 -27.13 -13.56
CA ALA A 453 -2.47 -26.07 -13.87
C ALA A 453 -3.06 -26.20 -15.29
N GLU A 454 -2.25 -26.55 -16.27
CA GLU A 454 -2.70 -26.80 -17.66
C GLU A 454 -3.43 -28.14 -17.84
N ASN A 455 -3.74 -28.86 -16.75
CA ASN A 455 -4.40 -30.15 -16.76
C ASN A 455 -3.67 -31.17 -17.65
N MET A 456 -2.34 -31.15 -17.69
CA MET A 456 -1.55 -32.04 -18.56
C MET A 456 -1.39 -33.45 -18.01
N LEU A 457 -1.66 -33.63 -16.71
CA LEU A 457 -1.37 -34.83 -15.94
C LEU A 457 -2.66 -35.40 -15.33
N TRP A 458 -2.85 -36.71 -15.45
CA TRP A 458 -4.10 -37.39 -15.14
C TRP A 458 -3.86 -38.69 -14.39
N TYR A 459 -4.78 -39.01 -13.49
CA TYR A 459 -4.86 -40.30 -12.81
C TYR A 459 -6.12 -41.05 -13.21
N GLN A 460 -6.01 -42.38 -13.28
CA GLN A 460 -7.19 -43.23 -13.19
C GLN A 460 -7.66 -43.25 -11.74
N VAL A 461 -8.96 -43.08 -11.54
CA VAL A 461 -9.57 -43.09 -10.21
C VAL A 461 -10.84 -43.93 -10.20
N ILE A 462 -11.20 -44.43 -9.02
CA ILE A 462 -12.46 -45.13 -8.74
C ILE A 462 -13.25 -44.25 -7.76
N SER A 463 -14.44 -43.82 -8.16
CA SER A 463 -15.34 -43.01 -7.34
C SER A 463 -15.85 -43.78 -6.12
N SER A 464 -16.42 -43.06 -5.16
CA SER A 464 -17.12 -43.67 -4.01
C SER A 464 -18.27 -44.59 -4.42
N SER A 465 -18.88 -44.34 -5.58
CA SER A 465 -19.93 -45.15 -6.21
C SER A 465 -19.42 -46.31 -7.08
N GLY A 466 -18.10 -46.53 -7.13
CA GLY A 466 -17.47 -47.63 -7.88
C GLY A 466 -17.28 -47.37 -9.38
N VAL A 467 -17.53 -46.14 -9.86
CA VAL A 467 -17.33 -45.77 -11.26
C VAL A 467 -15.85 -45.47 -11.50
N THR A 468 -15.26 -46.13 -12.49
CA THR A 468 -13.86 -45.91 -12.87
C THR A 468 -13.75 -44.91 -14.02
N GLY A 469 -12.82 -43.97 -13.92
CA GLY A 469 -12.49 -43.06 -15.01
C GLY A 469 -11.22 -42.25 -14.71
N TYR A 470 -11.02 -41.15 -15.42
CA TYR A 470 -9.83 -40.32 -15.32
C TYR A 470 -10.15 -38.91 -14.84
N VAL A 471 -9.29 -38.38 -13.98
CA VAL A 471 -9.36 -37.02 -13.42
C VAL A 471 -7.98 -36.38 -13.50
N SER A 472 -7.93 -35.07 -13.76
CA SER A 472 -6.65 -34.36 -13.77
C SER A 472 -6.07 -34.28 -12.37
N ARG A 473 -4.74 -34.38 -12.27
CA ARG A 473 -3.97 -34.13 -11.04
C ARG A 473 -4.28 -32.77 -10.42
N HIS A 474 -4.69 -31.79 -11.21
CA HIS A 474 -5.10 -30.46 -10.74
C HIS A 474 -6.22 -30.51 -9.69
N PHE A 475 -7.09 -31.51 -9.76
CA PHE A 475 -8.27 -31.63 -8.90
C PHE A 475 -8.12 -32.68 -7.80
N LEU A 476 -6.91 -33.18 -7.56
CA LEU A 476 -6.65 -34.27 -6.60
C LEU A 476 -5.58 -33.84 -5.59
N THR A 477 -5.78 -34.16 -4.33
CA THR A 477 -4.75 -34.12 -3.27
C THR A 477 -4.70 -35.45 -2.53
N ASP A 478 -3.56 -35.76 -1.91
CA ASP A 478 -3.48 -36.83 -0.89
C ASP A 478 -4.34 -36.50 0.33
#